data_AF-A0A0F9N9F6-F1
#
_entry.id   AF-A0A0F9N9F6-F1
#
_cell.length_a   1.000
_cell.length_b   1.000
_cell.length_c   1.000
_cell.angle_alpha   90.00
_cell.angle_beta   90.00
_cell.angle_gamma   90.00
#
_symmetry.space_group_name_H-M   'P 1'
#
loop_
_entity.id
_entity.type
_entity.pdbx_description
1 polymer ?
#
loop_
_entity_poly.entity_id
_entity_poly.type
_entity_poly.pdbx_seq_one_letter_code
_entity_poly.pdbx_strand_id
1 'polypeptide(L)'
;MTYVPEDDFLDKLVEVVHKLSNIVKTQSYRFKTKWDNYLKPLNEKPHIVRQIPLDKEKFLEEIDYRIQVLKTVEQAVVDGFYCIKTLLQTLYQSYFDSELFKKDFSEEDQLILKYLVAKEILGNLIQFNKLDHESVPLKYNIIARNYTLIKMKGQTDIEILDSLKKLNLREIKVSELNKLMKEIKADGIINITKKDKNYFYELNKELELSNEGSQRYNVILRPLIDFPTSFWRSFYNIRELNVTPDKNFKYRDFLLKVLIKSATQGYA
;
A
#
# COMPACT_ATOMS: atom_id res chain seq x y z
N MET A 1 -24.16 -3.07 -13.42
CA MET A 1 -24.59 -4.08 -12.43
C MET A 1 -25.50 -5.05 -13.14
N THR A 2 -25.14 -6.34 -13.14
CA THR A 2 -25.88 -7.39 -13.86
C THR A 2 -26.71 -8.20 -12.87
N TYR A 3 -27.94 -8.56 -13.22
CA TYR A 3 -28.78 -9.47 -12.45
C TYR A 3 -28.20 -10.88 -12.50
N VAL A 4 -28.15 -11.57 -11.35
CA VAL A 4 -27.53 -12.89 -11.24
C VAL A 4 -28.35 -13.76 -10.28
N PRO A 5 -28.86 -14.93 -10.71
CA PRO A 5 -29.44 -15.99 -9.87
C PRO A 5 -28.49 -16.45 -8.75
N GLU A 6 -29.01 -17.16 -7.75
CA GLU A 6 -28.22 -17.64 -6.60
C GLU A 6 -27.08 -18.58 -7.02
N ASP A 7 -27.35 -19.55 -7.89
CA ASP A 7 -26.34 -20.50 -8.38
C ASP A 7 -25.23 -19.77 -9.16
N ASP A 8 -25.61 -18.86 -10.05
CA ASP A 8 -24.66 -18.03 -10.80
C ASP A 8 -23.83 -17.09 -9.88
N PHE A 9 -24.35 -16.71 -8.71
CA PHE A 9 -23.60 -15.95 -7.72
C PHE A 9 -22.58 -16.84 -7.01
N LEU A 10 -22.98 -18.05 -6.64
CA LEU A 10 -22.11 -19.01 -5.96
C LEU A 10 -20.95 -19.45 -6.87
N ASP A 11 -21.22 -19.67 -8.16
CA ASP A 11 -20.18 -19.95 -9.16
C ASP A 11 -19.20 -18.79 -9.32
N LYS A 12 -19.69 -17.55 -9.36
CA LYS A 12 -18.82 -16.37 -9.39
C LYS A 12 -18.00 -16.23 -8.12
N LEU A 13 -18.58 -16.56 -6.97
CA LEU A 13 -17.90 -16.50 -5.69
C LEU A 13 -16.76 -17.51 -5.61
N VAL A 14 -16.97 -18.76 -6.04
CA VAL A 14 -15.89 -19.76 -6.04
C VAL A 14 -14.76 -19.38 -7.00
N GLU A 15 -15.07 -18.82 -8.18
CA GLU A 15 -14.05 -18.36 -9.13
C GLU A 15 -13.23 -17.18 -8.58
N VAL A 16 -13.88 -16.26 -7.88
CA VAL A 16 -13.17 -15.17 -7.19
C VAL A 16 -12.27 -15.71 -6.08
N VAL A 17 -12.76 -16.60 -5.23
CA VAL A 17 -11.95 -17.21 -4.17
C VAL A 17 -10.77 -17.99 -4.77
N HIS A 18 -10.98 -18.68 -5.89
CA HIS A 18 -9.92 -19.38 -6.62
C HIS A 18 -8.84 -18.42 -7.12
N LYS A 19 -9.24 -17.30 -7.75
CA LYS A 19 -8.32 -16.23 -8.15
C LYS A 19 -7.52 -15.69 -6.96
N LEU A 20 -8.18 -15.39 -5.85
CA LEU A 20 -7.55 -14.86 -4.64
C LEU A 20 -6.55 -15.86 -4.04
N SER A 21 -6.92 -17.15 -3.98
CA SER A 21 -6.02 -18.23 -3.55
C SER A 21 -4.76 -18.29 -4.41
N ASN A 22 -4.89 -18.23 -5.73
CA ASN A 22 -3.75 -18.23 -6.65
C ASN A 22 -2.84 -16.99 -6.50
N ILE A 23 -3.45 -15.82 -6.29
CA ILE A 23 -2.69 -14.58 -6.01
C ILE A 23 -1.87 -14.75 -4.75
N VAL A 24 -2.49 -15.20 -3.65
CA VAL A 24 -1.80 -15.37 -2.36
C VAL A 24 -0.68 -16.41 -2.47
N LYS A 25 -0.92 -17.53 -3.13
CA LYS A 25 0.10 -18.56 -3.36
C LYS A 25 1.33 -18.00 -4.08
N THR A 26 1.10 -17.26 -5.16
CA THR A 26 2.18 -16.74 -6.01
C THR A 26 2.90 -15.56 -5.36
N GLN A 27 2.14 -14.57 -4.88
CA GLN A 27 2.68 -13.32 -4.36
C GLN A 27 3.37 -13.52 -3.02
N SER A 28 2.81 -14.34 -2.12
CA SER A 28 3.44 -14.63 -0.82
C SER A 28 4.77 -15.36 -0.98
N TYR A 29 4.84 -16.32 -1.92
CA TYR A 29 6.08 -17.02 -2.23
C TYR A 29 7.15 -16.05 -2.75
N ARG A 30 6.79 -15.18 -3.71
CA ARG A 30 7.71 -14.19 -4.27
C ARG A 30 8.20 -13.20 -3.23
N PHE A 31 7.30 -12.68 -2.40
CA PHE A 31 7.64 -11.79 -1.30
C PHE A 31 8.59 -12.46 -0.32
N LYS A 32 8.24 -13.66 0.18
CA LYS A 32 9.07 -14.40 1.12
C LYS A 32 10.45 -14.73 0.55
N THR A 33 10.53 -15.16 -0.70
CA THR A 33 11.81 -15.46 -1.35
C THR A 33 12.70 -14.22 -1.39
N LYS A 34 12.15 -13.07 -1.80
CA LYS A 34 12.92 -11.82 -1.87
C LYS A 34 13.26 -11.27 -0.49
N TRP A 35 12.38 -11.46 0.48
CA TRP A 35 12.65 -11.14 1.88
C TRP A 35 13.81 -11.97 2.43
N ASP A 36 13.74 -13.28 2.25
CA ASP A 36 14.72 -14.23 2.76
C ASP A 36 16.12 -13.95 2.18
N ASN A 37 16.19 -13.46 0.94
CA ASN A 37 17.43 -13.11 0.28
C ASN A 37 18.09 -11.82 0.80
N TYR A 38 17.32 -10.84 1.30
CA TYR A 38 17.84 -9.49 1.56
C TYR A 38 17.50 -8.91 2.94
N LEU A 39 16.27 -9.10 3.42
CA LEU A 39 15.80 -8.49 4.66
C LEU A 39 15.79 -9.45 5.86
N LYS A 40 15.95 -10.76 5.65
CA LYS A 40 16.01 -11.75 6.73
C LYS A 40 17.05 -11.44 7.82
N PRO A 41 18.27 -10.94 7.52
CA PRO A 41 19.22 -10.58 8.57
C PRO A 41 18.74 -9.45 9.50
N LEU A 42 17.79 -8.63 9.04
CA LEU A 42 17.24 -7.50 9.80
C LEU A 42 15.93 -7.87 10.50
N ASN A 43 15.17 -8.79 9.90
CA ASN A 43 13.93 -9.30 10.46
C ASN A 43 13.67 -10.73 9.95
N GLU A 44 13.86 -11.71 10.83
CA GLU A 44 13.77 -13.12 10.48
C GLU A 44 12.34 -13.61 10.22
N LYS A 45 11.34 -12.90 10.75
CA LYS A 45 9.94 -13.35 10.78
C LYS A 45 9.02 -12.26 10.23
N PRO A 46 9.06 -11.99 8.91
CA PRO A 46 8.08 -11.11 8.29
C PRO A 46 6.67 -11.64 8.47
N HIS A 47 5.69 -10.74 8.47
CA HIS A 47 4.30 -11.14 8.28
C HIS A 47 4.12 -11.65 6.84
N ILE A 48 3.49 -12.81 6.69
CA ILE A 48 3.22 -13.45 5.40
C ILE A 48 1.71 -13.67 5.28
N VAL A 49 1.18 -13.53 4.07
CA VAL A 49 -0.23 -13.79 3.80
C VAL A 49 -0.51 -15.29 3.88
N ARG A 50 -1.45 -15.68 4.75
CA ARG A 50 -1.84 -17.09 4.90
C ARG A 50 -2.43 -17.62 3.61
N GLN A 51 -2.14 -18.87 3.29
CA GLN A 51 -2.71 -19.54 2.12
C GLN A 51 -4.23 -19.72 2.28
N ILE A 52 -4.96 -19.67 1.16
CA ILE A 52 -6.40 -19.92 1.11
C ILE A 52 -6.59 -21.31 0.48
N PRO A 53 -6.76 -22.37 1.28
CA PRO A 53 -7.03 -23.70 0.74
C PRO A 53 -8.43 -23.69 0.13
N LEU A 54 -8.54 -24.05 -1.15
CA LEU A 54 -9.81 -24.11 -1.85
C LEU A 54 -9.95 -25.47 -2.53
N ASP A 55 -10.97 -26.19 -2.10
CA ASP A 55 -11.60 -27.30 -2.80
C ASP A 55 -12.90 -26.76 -3.43
N LYS A 56 -12.98 -26.74 -4.77
CA LYS A 56 -14.09 -26.11 -5.47
C LYS A 56 -15.40 -26.87 -5.23
N GLU A 57 -15.36 -28.19 -5.22
CA GLU A 57 -16.55 -29.04 -5.07
C GLU A 57 -17.15 -28.85 -3.67
N LYS A 58 -16.32 -28.97 -2.64
CA LYS A 58 -16.76 -28.70 -1.25
C LYS A 58 -17.24 -27.28 -1.04
N PHE A 59 -16.66 -26.30 -1.71
CA PHE A 59 -17.12 -24.91 -1.59
C PHE A 59 -18.55 -24.72 -2.12
N LEU A 60 -18.90 -25.44 -3.20
CA LEU A 60 -20.24 -25.41 -3.79
C LEU A 60 -21.24 -26.23 -2.97
N GLU A 61 -20.84 -27.38 -2.46
CA GLU A 61 -21.75 -28.34 -1.81
C GLU A 61 -21.91 -28.13 -0.29
N GLU A 62 -20.87 -27.67 0.40
CA GLU A 62 -20.81 -27.62 1.87
C GLU A 62 -20.79 -26.17 2.40
N ILE A 63 -21.88 -25.74 3.04
CA ILE A 63 -22.01 -24.36 3.57
C ILE A 63 -20.97 -24.04 4.66
N ASP A 64 -20.67 -24.98 5.56
CA ASP A 64 -19.71 -24.76 6.65
C ASP A 64 -18.29 -24.59 6.11
N TYR A 65 -17.91 -25.42 5.13
CA TYR A 65 -16.63 -25.30 4.43
C TYR A 65 -16.53 -23.96 3.70
N ARG A 66 -17.59 -23.55 2.98
CA ARG A 66 -17.67 -22.24 2.32
C ARG A 66 -17.43 -21.10 3.29
N ILE A 67 -18.11 -21.11 4.44
CA ILE A 67 -17.95 -20.09 5.49
C ILE A 67 -16.51 -20.07 6.01
N GLN A 68 -15.90 -21.23 6.25
CA GLN A 68 -14.50 -21.33 6.69
C GLN A 68 -13.53 -20.73 5.67
N VAL A 69 -13.71 -21.03 4.38
CA VAL A 69 -12.86 -20.49 3.31
C VAL A 69 -13.02 -18.97 3.22
N LEU A 70 -14.26 -18.45 3.27
CA LEU A 70 -14.51 -17.00 3.24
C LEU A 70 -13.89 -16.28 4.46
N LYS A 71 -13.94 -16.87 5.66
CA LYS A 71 -13.22 -16.35 6.83
C LYS A 71 -11.70 -16.35 6.62
N THR A 72 -11.18 -17.36 5.94
CA THR A 72 -9.74 -17.42 5.61
C THR A 72 -9.36 -16.34 4.60
N VAL A 73 -10.23 -16.06 3.61
CA VAL A 73 -10.06 -14.93 2.67
C VAL A 73 -10.01 -13.61 3.43
N GLU A 74 -10.96 -13.35 4.33
CA GLU A 74 -10.99 -12.14 5.18
C GLU A 74 -9.67 -11.99 5.96
N GLN A 75 -9.21 -13.06 6.60
CA GLN A 75 -7.95 -13.03 7.35
C GLN A 75 -6.73 -12.82 6.45
N ALA A 76 -6.72 -13.35 5.23
CA ALA A 76 -5.66 -13.10 4.25
C ALA A 76 -5.65 -11.62 3.79
N VAL A 77 -6.80 -10.97 3.72
CA VAL A 77 -6.89 -9.51 3.50
C VAL A 77 -6.21 -8.76 4.63
N VAL A 78 -6.44 -9.16 5.88
CA VAL A 78 -5.76 -8.56 7.05
C VAL A 78 -4.26 -8.81 7.02
N ASP A 79 -3.83 -10.04 6.68
CA ASP A 79 -2.40 -10.35 6.56
C ASP A 79 -1.71 -9.52 5.47
N GLY A 80 -2.41 -9.23 4.36
CA GLY A 80 -1.91 -8.37 3.30
C GLY A 80 -1.51 -6.99 3.80
N PHE A 81 -2.35 -6.40 4.64
CA PHE A 81 -2.05 -5.12 5.30
C PHE A 81 -0.81 -5.24 6.20
N TYR A 82 -0.76 -6.25 7.07
CA TYR A 82 0.37 -6.43 7.99
C TYR A 82 1.69 -6.79 7.28
N CYS A 83 1.63 -7.44 6.12
CA CYS A 83 2.78 -7.70 5.28
C CYS A 83 3.40 -6.39 4.76
N ILE A 84 2.58 -5.48 4.23
CA ILE A 84 3.02 -4.14 3.79
C ILE A 84 3.56 -3.35 4.99
N LYS A 85 2.86 -3.38 6.13
CA LYS A 85 3.30 -2.73 7.37
C LYS A 85 4.67 -3.21 7.81
N THR A 86 4.87 -4.54 7.88
CA THR A 86 6.13 -5.15 8.29
C THR A 86 7.28 -4.80 7.35
N LEU A 87 7.01 -4.72 6.04
CA LEU A 87 7.98 -4.26 5.05
C LEU A 87 8.41 -2.81 5.34
N LEU A 88 7.45 -1.89 5.48
CA LEU A 88 7.75 -0.48 5.74
C LEU A 88 8.52 -0.30 7.05
N GLN A 89 8.07 -0.96 8.12
CA GLN A 89 8.77 -0.91 9.41
C GLN A 89 10.20 -1.43 9.30
N THR A 90 10.41 -2.58 8.65
CA THR A 90 11.76 -3.14 8.47
C THR A 90 12.64 -2.21 7.63
N LEU A 91 12.08 -1.56 6.61
CA LEU A 91 12.82 -0.60 5.79
C LEU A 91 13.24 0.64 6.57
N TYR A 92 12.29 1.32 7.24
CA TYR A 92 12.53 2.61 7.90
C TYR A 92 13.13 2.52 9.30
N GLN A 93 12.96 1.39 10.01
CA GLN A 93 13.46 1.24 11.38
C GLN A 93 14.76 0.43 11.45
N SER A 94 15.16 -0.25 10.36
CA SER A 94 16.33 -1.13 10.39
C SER A 94 17.17 -1.01 9.13
N TYR A 95 16.60 -1.24 7.95
CA TYR A 95 17.39 -1.30 6.71
C TYR A 95 18.06 0.02 6.36
N PHE A 96 17.33 1.13 6.37
CA PHE A 96 17.85 2.44 5.94
C PHE A 96 18.93 3.06 6.84
N ASP A 97 19.17 2.47 8.01
CA ASP A 97 20.25 2.86 8.91
C ASP A 97 21.31 1.74 9.05
N SER A 98 21.15 0.63 8.32
CA SER A 98 22.03 -0.53 8.37
C SER A 98 23.30 -0.37 7.52
N GLU A 99 24.35 -1.11 7.89
CA GLU A 99 25.58 -1.22 7.08
C GLU A 99 25.34 -1.89 5.72
N LEU A 100 24.32 -2.75 5.60
CA LEU A 100 23.92 -3.34 4.32
C LEU A 100 23.54 -2.23 3.32
N PHE A 101 22.69 -1.31 3.76
CA PHE A 101 22.24 -0.20 2.93
C PHE A 101 23.36 0.75 2.55
N LYS A 102 24.25 1.07 3.50
CA LYS A 102 25.40 1.94 3.25
C LYS A 102 26.40 1.33 2.26
N LYS A 103 26.52 0.00 2.25
CA LYS A 103 27.39 -0.72 1.31
C LYS A 103 26.79 -0.78 -0.10
N ASP A 104 25.47 -0.87 -0.20
CA ASP A 104 24.79 -1.09 -1.47
C ASP A 104 24.56 0.21 -2.27
N PHE A 105 24.57 1.38 -1.62
CA PHE A 105 24.20 2.66 -2.22
C PHE A 105 25.11 3.82 -1.81
N SER A 106 25.31 4.77 -2.72
CA SER A 106 26.00 6.04 -2.44
C SER A 106 25.25 6.87 -1.40
N GLU A 107 25.92 7.80 -0.70
CA GLU A 107 25.24 8.67 0.29
C GLU A 107 24.07 9.45 -0.32
N GLU A 108 24.23 9.90 -1.57
CA GLU A 108 23.19 10.58 -2.33
C GLU A 108 21.99 9.67 -2.60
N ASP A 109 22.23 8.46 -3.12
CA ASP A 109 21.17 7.48 -3.37
C ASP A 109 20.50 7.02 -2.08
N GLN A 110 21.27 6.88 -0.99
CA GLN A 110 20.74 6.50 0.31
C GLN A 110 19.68 7.49 0.79
N LEU A 111 19.94 8.79 0.63
CA LEU A 111 18.98 9.84 0.97
C LEU A 111 17.74 9.78 0.08
N ILE A 112 17.93 9.70 -1.24
CA ILE A 112 16.84 9.69 -2.22
C ILE A 112 15.94 8.45 -2.04
N LEU A 113 16.51 7.28 -1.75
CA LEU A 113 15.77 6.03 -1.58
C LEU A 113 14.73 6.10 -0.46
N LYS A 114 15.03 6.78 0.65
CA LYS A 114 14.06 6.95 1.76
C LYS A 114 12.81 7.71 1.30
N TYR A 115 12.94 8.68 0.39
CA TYR A 115 11.81 9.41 -0.19
C TYR A 115 11.14 8.64 -1.33
N LEU A 116 11.92 8.02 -2.20
CA LEU A 116 11.43 7.26 -3.34
C LEU A 116 10.57 6.09 -2.89
N VAL A 117 11.01 5.31 -1.89
CA VAL A 117 10.24 4.18 -1.36
C VAL A 117 8.90 4.62 -0.77
N ALA A 118 8.88 5.71 0.01
CA ALA A 118 7.62 6.24 0.53
C ALA A 118 6.68 6.65 -0.61
N LYS A 119 7.20 7.35 -1.64
CA LYS A 119 6.42 7.74 -2.81
C LYS A 119 5.86 6.52 -3.55
N GLU A 120 6.68 5.51 -3.82
CA GLU A 120 6.27 4.32 -4.58
C GLU A 120 5.26 3.43 -3.84
N ILE A 121 5.31 3.38 -2.51
CA ILE A 121 4.34 2.60 -1.73
C ILE A 121 3.15 3.47 -1.33
N LEU A 122 3.38 4.51 -0.52
CA LEU A 122 2.32 5.30 0.11
C LEU A 122 1.64 6.27 -0.85
N GLY A 123 2.36 6.76 -1.86
CA GLY A 123 1.77 7.58 -2.93
C GLY A 123 0.81 6.77 -3.80
N ASN A 124 1.12 5.49 -4.04
CA ASN A 124 0.31 4.58 -4.84
C ASN A 124 -0.82 3.90 -4.04
N LEU A 125 -0.64 3.72 -2.72
CA LEU A 125 -1.58 3.03 -1.82
C LEU A 125 -2.22 3.98 -0.81
N ILE A 126 -3.01 4.93 -1.31
CA ILE A 126 -3.69 5.93 -0.47
C ILE A 126 -4.58 5.27 0.59
N GLN A 127 -5.30 4.19 0.27
CA GLN A 127 -6.14 3.50 1.26
C GLN A 127 -5.32 2.86 2.38
N PHE A 128 -4.18 2.25 2.06
CA PHE A 128 -3.26 1.74 3.09
C PHE A 128 -2.75 2.88 3.96
N ASN A 129 -2.29 3.97 3.34
CA ASN A 129 -1.75 5.11 4.08
C ASN A 129 -2.81 5.69 5.04
N LYS A 130 -4.09 5.77 4.65
CA LYS A 130 -5.19 6.21 5.55
C LYS A 130 -5.37 5.37 6.81
N LEU A 131 -4.91 4.12 6.80
CA LEU A 131 -5.05 3.15 7.89
C LEU A 131 -3.78 3.10 8.77
N ASP A 132 -2.60 3.37 8.19
CA ASP A 132 -1.32 3.30 8.89
C ASP A 132 -0.40 4.47 8.51
N HIS A 133 -0.13 5.34 9.49
CA HIS A 133 0.78 6.47 9.34
C HIS A 133 2.10 6.29 10.08
N GLU A 134 2.16 5.32 11.01
CA GLU A 134 3.25 5.20 11.98
C GLU A 134 4.45 4.42 11.43
N SER A 135 4.24 3.59 10.41
CA SER A 135 5.33 2.77 9.85
C SER A 135 6.35 3.56 9.06
N VAL A 136 6.04 4.80 8.70
CA VAL A 136 6.92 5.68 7.92
C VAL A 136 6.95 7.08 8.54
N PRO A 137 8.13 7.63 8.86
CA PRO A 137 8.24 8.97 9.43
C PRO A 137 7.49 10.03 8.61
N LEU A 138 6.84 10.96 9.30
CA LEU A 138 5.88 11.88 8.72
C LEU A 138 6.45 12.71 7.55
N LYS A 139 7.73 13.10 7.60
CA LYS A 139 8.38 13.85 6.52
C LYS A 139 8.36 13.11 5.16
N TYR A 140 8.55 11.79 5.17
CA TYR A 140 8.51 10.98 3.94
C TYR A 140 7.07 10.80 3.47
N ASN A 141 6.13 10.66 4.42
CA ASN A 141 4.69 10.62 4.16
C ASN A 141 4.19 11.89 3.45
N ILE A 142 4.64 13.07 3.90
CA ILE A 142 4.34 14.36 3.29
C ILE A 142 4.78 14.37 1.83
N ILE A 143 6.03 14.01 1.54
CA ILE A 143 6.53 13.98 0.15
C ILE A 143 5.82 12.91 -0.67
N ALA A 144 5.64 11.69 -0.17
CA ALA A 144 4.95 10.62 -0.89
C ALA A 144 3.57 11.05 -1.40
N ARG A 145 2.84 11.82 -0.57
CA ARG A 145 1.50 12.29 -0.91
C ARG A 145 1.48 13.49 -1.85
N ASN A 146 2.47 14.37 -1.76
CA ASN A 146 2.45 15.70 -2.35
C ASN A 146 3.46 15.88 -3.50
N TYR A 147 4.36 14.92 -3.70
CA TYR A 147 5.48 14.99 -4.65
C TYR A 147 5.05 15.50 -6.03
N THR A 148 4.03 14.89 -6.63
CA THR A 148 3.59 15.25 -7.99
C THR A 148 3.11 16.70 -8.07
N LEU A 149 2.37 17.18 -7.07
CA LEU A 149 1.86 18.56 -7.06
C LEU A 149 2.98 19.56 -6.77
N ILE A 150 3.88 19.24 -5.83
CA ILE A 150 5.09 20.05 -5.55
C ILE A 150 5.96 20.15 -6.82
N LYS A 151 6.17 19.04 -7.53
CA LYS A 151 6.92 18.99 -8.79
C LYS A 151 6.29 19.86 -9.89
N MET A 152 4.97 19.76 -10.07
CA MET A 152 4.29 20.41 -11.21
C MET A 152 4.09 21.90 -11.02
N LYS A 153 3.76 22.34 -9.80
CA LYS A 153 3.32 23.73 -9.58
C LYS A 153 3.69 24.30 -8.21
N GLY A 154 4.49 23.57 -7.42
CA GLY A 154 4.70 23.89 -6.01
C GLY A 154 3.43 23.76 -5.16
N GLN A 155 3.57 23.87 -3.84
CA GLN A 155 2.43 23.87 -2.91
C GLN A 155 2.64 24.79 -1.71
N THR A 156 1.55 25.27 -1.15
CA THR A 156 1.52 26.04 0.11
C THR A 156 1.33 25.14 1.34
N ASP A 157 1.57 25.70 2.53
CA ASP A 157 1.23 25.06 3.81
C ASP A 157 -0.21 24.52 3.86
N ILE A 158 -1.16 25.35 3.43
CA ILE A 158 -2.59 25.05 3.46
C ILE A 158 -2.89 23.85 2.56
N GLU A 159 -2.36 23.84 1.33
CA GLU A 159 -2.57 22.76 0.38
C GLU A 159 -1.99 21.43 0.86
N ILE A 160 -0.80 21.46 1.48
CA ILE A 160 -0.19 20.27 2.06
C ILE A 160 -1.03 19.75 3.24
N LEU A 161 -1.44 20.62 4.16
CA LEU A 161 -2.30 20.23 5.29
C LEU A 161 -3.63 19.62 4.82
N ASP A 162 -4.27 20.20 3.81
CA ASP A 162 -5.51 19.65 3.26
C ASP A 162 -5.30 18.28 2.60
N SER A 163 -4.12 18.06 2.00
CA SER A 163 -3.74 16.75 1.48
C SER A 163 -3.53 15.71 2.60
N LEU A 164 -2.94 16.11 3.73
CA LEU A 164 -2.74 15.25 4.91
C LEU A 164 -4.05 14.94 5.63
N LYS A 165 -4.99 15.88 5.71
CA LYS A 165 -6.34 15.63 6.25
C LYS A 165 -7.06 14.51 5.49
N LYS A 166 -6.86 14.41 4.16
CA LYS A 166 -7.42 13.32 3.34
C LYS A 166 -6.83 11.97 3.70
N LEU A 167 -5.67 11.92 4.36
CA LEU A 167 -5.07 10.73 4.91
C LEU A 167 -5.57 10.40 6.32
N ASN A 168 -6.44 11.19 6.95
CA ASN A 168 -6.77 11.11 8.39
C ASN A 168 -5.71 11.68 9.34
N LEU A 169 -4.66 12.33 8.81
CA LEU A 169 -3.71 13.12 9.59
C LEU A 169 -4.24 14.55 9.81
N ARG A 170 -5.24 14.69 10.69
CA ARG A 170 -5.99 15.95 10.86
C ARG A 170 -5.38 16.93 11.86
N GLU A 171 -4.52 16.45 12.75
CA GLU A 171 -4.06 17.21 13.93
C GLU A 171 -2.71 17.90 13.73
N ILE A 172 -2.11 17.77 12.54
CA ILE A 172 -0.82 18.38 12.23
C ILE A 172 -0.97 19.91 12.18
N LYS A 173 -0.27 20.60 13.08
CA LYS A 173 -0.27 22.06 13.14
C LYS A 173 0.66 22.64 12.06
N VAL A 174 0.37 23.86 11.60
CA VAL A 174 1.25 24.57 10.64
C VAL A 174 2.69 24.68 11.15
N SER A 175 2.89 24.91 12.46
CA SER A 175 4.23 24.98 13.05
C SER A 175 5.01 23.67 12.95
N GLU A 176 4.32 22.54 13.14
CA GLU A 176 4.89 21.20 13.00
C GLU A 176 5.20 20.88 11.54
N LEU A 177 4.27 21.18 10.63
CA LEU A 177 4.51 21.07 9.19
C LEU A 177 5.76 21.86 8.79
N ASN A 178 5.86 23.12 9.22
CA ASN A 178 6.99 23.99 8.89
C ASN A 178 8.32 23.42 9.41
N LYS A 179 8.33 22.71 10.54
CA LYS A 179 9.52 22.02 11.04
C LYS A 179 9.91 20.88 10.09
N LEU A 180 8.95 20.02 9.75
CA LEU A 180 9.18 18.88 8.84
C LEU A 180 9.62 19.34 7.44
N MET A 181 9.02 20.42 6.91
CA MET A 181 9.40 20.97 5.61
C MET A 181 10.82 21.55 5.63
N LYS A 182 11.26 22.16 6.74
CA LYS A 182 12.66 22.58 6.91
C LYS A 182 13.63 21.39 6.94
N GLU A 183 13.25 20.27 7.56
CA GLU A 183 14.05 19.04 7.50
C GLU A 183 14.15 18.52 6.06
N ILE A 184 13.03 18.48 5.33
CA ILE A 184 13.01 18.06 3.92
C ILE A 184 13.85 19.01 3.02
N LYS A 185 13.87 20.31 3.32
CA LYS A 185 14.76 21.28 2.67
C LYS A 185 16.23 21.01 3.00
N ALA A 186 16.55 20.68 4.25
CA ALA A 186 17.92 20.34 4.65
C ALA A 186 18.41 19.07 3.95
N ASP A 187 17.51 18.12 3.68
CA ASP A 187 17.74 16.95 2.84
C ASP A 187 17.86 17.30 1.33
N GLY A 188 17.74 18.58 0.94
CA GLY A 188 17.92 19.06 -0.43
C GLY A 188 16.79 18.71 -1.40
N ILE A 189 15.67 18.15 -0.93
CA ILE A 189 14.57 17.69 -1.79
C ILE A 189 13.71 18.85 -2.30
N ILE A 190 13.50 19.86 -1.46
CA ILE A 190 12.64 21.01 -1.78
C ILE A 190 13.33 22.34 -1.50
N ASN A 191 12.84 23.38 -2.16
CA ASN A 191 13.08 24.77 -1.81
C ASN A 191 11.87 25.32 -1.05
N ILE A 192 12.14 26.24 -0.12
CA ILE A 192 11.11 26.96 0.65
C ILE A 192 11.26 28.44 0.34
N THR A 193 10.22 29.04 -0.21
CA THR A 193 10.09 30.50 -0.38
C THR A 193 8.93 31.01 0.48
N LYS A 194 9.06 32.21 1.05
CA LYS A 194 7.98 32.83 1.80
C LYS A 194 7.21 33.76 0.87
N LYS A 195 5.91 33.52 0.70
CA LYS A 195 4.99 34.38 -0.06
C LYS A 195 3.89 34.85 0.90
N ASP A 196 3.92 36.13 1.23
CA ASP A 196 3.05 36.76 2.23
C ASP A 196 3.11 36.06 3.60
N LYS A 197 1.97 35.50 4.05
CA LYS A 197 1.82 34.81 5.33
C LYS A 197 2.11 33.31 5.25
N ASN A 198 2.29 32.75 4.06
CA ASN A 198 2.44 31.30 3.84
C ASN A 198 3.83 30.96 3.30
N TYR A 199 4.29 29.73 3.57
CA TYR A 199 5.39 29.16 2.83
C TYR A 199 4.90 28.52 1.53
N PHE A 200 5.79 28.56 0.54
CA PHE A 200 5.61 27.96 -0.77
C PHE A 200 6.78 27.00 -1.03
N TYR A 201 6.44 25.77 -1.39
CA TYR A 201 7.33 24.63 -1.48
C TYR A 201 7.45 24.19 -2.93
N GLU A 202 8.67 24.19 -3.46
CA GLU A 202 8.97 23.78 -4.83
C GLU A 202 9.97 22.63 -4.80
N LEU A 203 9.89 21.73 -5.78
CA LEU A 203 10.86 20.65 -5.89
C LEU A 203 12.23 21.23 -6.23
N ASN A 204 13.25 20.93 -5.43
CA ASN A 204 14.64 21.30 -5.71
C ASN A 204 15.35 20.19 -6.48
N LYS A 205 15.05 18.92 -6.14
CA LYS A 205 15.69 17.76 -6.73
C LYS A 205 14.67 16.65 -6.98
N GLU A 206 14.76 16.05 -8.16
CA GLU A 206 13.97 14.87 -8.51
C GLU A 206 14.36 13.66 -7.65
N LEU A 207 13.38 12.80 -7.36
CA LEU A 207 13.63 11.53 -6.68
C LEU A 207 14.13 10.48 -7.68
N GLU A 208 15.28 10.78 -8.29
CA GLU A 208 15.97 9.93 -9.25
C GLU A 208 17.28 9.43 -8.64
N LEU A 209 17.53 8.13 -8.81
CA LEU A 209 18.77 7.51 -8.39
C LEU A 209 19.83 7.69 -9.46
N SER A 210 21.09 7.61 -9.05
CA SER A 210 22.20 7.43 -9.97
C SER A 210 21.99 6.17 -10.84
N ASN A 211 22.69 6.06 -11.97
CA ASN A 211 22.59 4.88 -12.83
C ASN A 211 22.94 3.59 -12.09
N GLU A 212 24.00 3.62 -11.27
CA GLU A 212 24.43 2.50 -10.44
C GLU A 212 23.41 2.19 -9.34
N GLY A 213 22.93 3.24 -8.65
CA GLY A 213 21.88 3.14 -7.64
C GLY A 213 20.59 2.54 -8.19
N SER A 214 20.19 2.93 -9.41
CA SER A 214 19.02 2.38 -10.09
C SER A 214 19.19 0.89 -10.41
N GLN A 215 20.36 0.46 -10.92
CA GLN A 215 20.63 -0.96 -11.17
C GLN A 215 20.58 -1.78 -9.88
N ARG A 216 21.19 -1.29 -8.79
CA ARG A 216 21.16 -1.94 -7.47
C ARG A 216 19.74 -2.00 -6.91
N TYR A 217 19.01 -0.89 -6.95
CA TYR A 217 17.62 -0.81 -6.53
C TYR A 217 16.74 -1.84 -7.23
N ASN A 218 16.87 -1.96 -8.56
CA ASN A 218 16.08 -2.89 -9.36
C ASN A 218 16.30 -4.37 -8.97
N VAL A 219 17.51 -4.72 -8.54
CA VAL A 219 17.86 -6.11 -8.16
C VAL A 219 17.46 -6.42 -6.72
N ILE A 220 17.69 -5.48 -5.80
CA ILE A 220 17.61 -5.69 -4.36
C ILE A 220 16.21 -5.33 -3.83
N LEU A 221 15.80 -4.07 -4.00
CA LEU A 221 14.63 -3.51 -3.32
C LEU A 221 13.37 -3.54 -4.16
N ARG A 222 13.46 -3.22 -5.46
CA ARG A 222 12.28 -3.06 -6.33
C ARG A 222 11.27 -4.22 -6.24
N PRO A 223 11.66 -5.50 -6.23
CA PRO A 223 10.70 -6.59 -6.09
C PRO A 223 9.87 -6.54 -4.79
N LEU A 224 10.47 -6.05 -3.70
CA LEU A 224 9.79 -5.84 -2.42
C LEU A 224 8.95 -4.56 -2.43
N ILE A 225 9.41 -3.49 -3.08
CA ILE A 225 8.69 -2.20 -3.17
C ILE A 225 7.48 -2.27 -4.13
N ASP A 226 7.58 -3.04 -5.21
CA ASP A 226 6.50 -3.23 -6.19
C ASP A 226 5.42 -4.21 -5.66
N PHE A 227 5.78 -5.08 -4.71
CA PHE A 227 4.87 -6.09 -4.14
C PHE A 227 3.62 -5.46 -3.50
N PRO A 228 3.69 -4.49 -2.57
CA PRO A 228 2.53 -3.87 -1.95
C PRO A 228 1.49 -3.43 -2.97
N THR A 229 1.92 -2.72 -4.00
CA THR A 229 1.03 -2.17 -5.02
C THR A 229 0.44 -3.26 -5.91
N SER A 230 1.26 -4.22 -6.31
CA SER A 230 0.83 -5.37 -7.12
C SER A 230 -0.17 -6.26 -6.37
N PHE A 231 0.11 -6.56 -5.10
CA PHE A 231 -0.75 -7.34 -4.24
C PHE A 231 -2.06 -6.60 -3.96
N TRP A 232 -2.01 -5.34 -3.51
CA TRP A 232 -3.20 -4.57 -3.17
C TRP A 232 -4.16 -4.44 -4.36
N ARG A 233 -3.63 -4.08 -5.54
CA ARG A 233 -4.47 -3.90 -6.75
C ARG A 233 -5.07 -5.20 -7.27
N SER A 234 -4.40 -6.34 -7.10
CA SER A 234 -4.90 -7.63 -7.58
C SER A 234 -5.83 -8.33 -6.57
N PHE A 235 -5.54 -8.19 -5.28
CA PHE A 235 -6.23 -8.91 -4.22
C PHE A 235 -7.47 -8.17 -3.71
N TYR A 236 -7.44 -6.84 -3.62
CA TYR A 236 -8.54 -6.03 -3.07
C TYR A 236 -9.52 -5.51 -4.13
N ASN A 237 -9.26 -5.78 -5.42
CA ASN A 237 -10.11 -5.34 -6.52
C ASN A 237 -10.93 -6.52 -7.04
N ILE A 238 -12.10 -6.73 -6.42
CA ILE A 238 -13.03 -7.84 -6.72
C ILE A 238 -14.23 -7.28 -7.48
N ARG A 239 -14.01 -6.84 -8.72
CA ARG A 239 -15.08 -6.27 -9.57
C ARG A 239 -16.03 -7.33 -10.09
N GLU A 240 -15.58 -8.58 -10.11
CA GLU A 240 -16.32 -9.74 -10.59
C GLU A 240 -17.57 -10.02 -9.73
N LEU A 241 -17.57 -9.57 -8.47
CA LEU A 241 -18.73 -9.63 -7.57
C LEU A 241 -19.62 -8.38 -7.62
N ASN A 242 -19.45 -7.49 -8.61
CA ASN A 242 -20.33 -6.34 -8.83
C ASN A 242 -21.67 -6.75 -9.48
N VAL A 243 -22.45 -7.55 -8.75
CA VAL A 243 -23.71 -8.14 -9.19
C VAL A 243 -24.88 -7.57 -8.37
N THR A 244 -26.08 -7.58 -8.95
CA THR A 244 -27.31 -7.23 -8.23
C THR A 244 -27.99 -8.51 -7.76
N PRO A 245 -28.13 -8.74 -6.43
CA PRO A 245 -28.88 -9.88 -5.93
C PRO A 245 -30.37 -9.80 -6.32
N ASP A 246 -31.02 -10.96 -6.41
CA ASP A 246 -32.46 -11.07 -6.68
C ASP A 246 -33.27 -10.17 -5.73
N LYS A 247 -34.29 -9.51 -6.28
CA LYS A 247 -35.26 -8.69 -5.55
C LYS A 247 -35.92 -9.44 -4.38
N ASN A 248 -36.09 -10.76 -4.53
CA ASN A 248 -36.77 -11.59 -3.55
C ASN A 248 -35.85 -12.13 -2.43
N PHE A 249 -34.54 -11.87 -2.49
CA PHE A 249 -33.61 -12.35 -1.48
C PHE A 249 -33.78 -11.60 -0.15
N LYS A 250 -33.98 -12.35 0.95
CA LYS A 250 -34.28 -11.81 2.30
C LYS A 250 -33.28 -10.76 2.81
N TYR A 251 -32.00 -10.89 2.46
CA TYR A 251 -30.93 -9.98 2.92
C TYR A 251 -30.36 -9.11 1.78
N ARG A 252 -31.16 -8.88 0.73
CA ARG A 252 -30.74 -8.18 -0.49
C ARG A 252 -30.07 -6.85 -0.23
N ASP A 253 -30.66 -5.97 0.59
CA ASP A 253 -30.13 -4.62 0.80
C ASP A 253 -28.80 -4.64 1.55
N PHE A 254 -28.64 -5.57 2.47
CA PHE A 254 -27.37 -5.79 3.16
C PHE A 254 -26.30 -6.29 2.18
N LEU A 255 -26.61 -7.34 1.41
CA LEU A 255 -25.69 -7.92 0.43
C LEU A 255 -25.30 -6.89 -0.64
N LEU A 256 -26.26 -6.12 -1.16
CA LEU A 256 -26.01 -5.08 -2.14
C LEU A 256 -25.06 -3.99 -1.60
N LYS A 257 -25.20 -3.58 -0.34
CA LYS A 257 -24.25 -2.65 0.31
C LYS A 257 -22.84 -3.24 0.38
N VAL A 258 -22.72 -4.52 0.74
CA VAL A 258 -21.42 -5.23 0.81
C VAL A 258 -20.79 -5.36 -0.57
N LEU A 259 -21.55 -5.77 -1.59
CA LEU A 259 -21.05 -5.98 -2.95
C LEU A 259 -20.63 -4.67 -3.62
N ILE A 260 -21.40 -3.58 -3.46
CA ILE A 260 -21.03 -2.26 -3.96
C ILE A 260 -19.71 -1.79 -3.34
N LYS A 261 -19.57 -1.93 -2.01
CA LYS A 261 -18.32 -1.59 -1.32
C LYS A 261 -17.15 -2.42 -1.82
N SER A 262 -17.35 -3.72 -2.03
CA SER A 262 -16.31 -4.64 -2.50
C SER A 262 -15.88 -4.37 -3.96
N ALA A 263 -16.79 -3.85 -4.79
CA ALA A 263 -16.53 -3.52 -6.20
C ALA A 263 -15.84 -2.16 -6.38
N THR A 264 -16.04 -1.21 -5.45
CA THR A 264 -15.32 0.07 -5.43
C THR A 264 -13.98 -0.10 -4.71
N GLN A 265 -12.87 -0.04 -5.46
CA GLN A 265 -11.50 -0.21 -4.97
C GLN A 265 -11.24 0.34 -3.55
N GLY A 266 -11.13 -0.57 -2.57
CA GLY A 266 -10.46 -0.33 -1.29
C GLY A 266 -11.27 -0.60 -0.04
N TYR A 267 -10.57 -1.11 0.97
CA TYR A 267 -10.96 -1.08 2.39
C TYR A 267 -11.45 0.36 2.71
N ALA A 268 -12.74 0.53 3.00
CA ALA A 268 -13.36 1.81 3.31
C ALA A 268 -14.12 1.73 4.64
#